data_AF-A0ABD2I248-F1
#
_entry.id   AF-A0ABD2I248-F1
#
_cell.length_a   1.000
_cell.length_b   1.000
_cell.length_c   1.000
_cell.angle_alpha   90.00
_cell.angle_beta   90.00
_cell.angle_gamma   90.00
#
_symmetry.space_group_name_H-M   'P 1'
#
loop_
_entity.id
_entity.type
_entity.pdbx_description
1 polymer ?
#
loop_
_entity_poly.entity_id
_entity_poly.type
_entity_poly.pdbx_seq_one_letter_code
_entity_poly.pdbx_strand_id
1 'polypeptide(L)'
;MRLNSRHLAIICMFYIENKLLCELLGRDQLLIRREISVWVAALRWADEHCCRNAKECSAANRRAALGPALYKIRFPLIPHEKIYAKIAPTGVLSSDELVSVLLYHSHPSHTLPAHYPLQFSIQQRHIPEDMFNYNGTIRLQFGFFGRASSEFVYIRGISWRITAMPFMKPGNRRWLSLFLNCEGQGDDENDDDSWSCTCSATFRIDSEKKGVDAFTRKVNMHVFNAKSKSLGWNDFVSFKDLMKLDNERKNTVTLAVDVTVGYC
;
A
#
# COMPACT_ATOMS: atom_id res chain seq x y z
N MET A 1 -28.40 -0.74 -1.65
CA MET A 1 -27.25 -0.38 -2.51
C MET A 1 -25.98 -0.68 -1.73
N ARG A 2 -25.30 -1.80 -2.02
CA ARG A 2 -24.10 -2.24 -1.31
C ARG A 2 -22.90 -1.44 -1.82
N LEU A 3 -22.38 -0.55 -0.99
CA LEU A 3 -21.15 0.20 -1.26
C LEU A 3 -19.96 -0.75 -1.05
N ASN A 4 -19.31 -1.15 -2.15
CA ASN A 4 -18.13 -2.02 -2.13
C ASN A 4 -16.88 -1.20 -1.74
N SER A 5 -16.20 -1.67 -0.69
CA SER A 5 -15.04 -1.09 0.00
C SER A 5 -13.69 -1.14 -0.75
N ARG A 6 -13.58 -0.70 -2.00
CA ARG A 6 -12.30 -0.75 -2.74
C ARG A 6 -12.03 0.58 -3.44
N HIS A 7 -10.82 1.13 -3.26
CA HIS A 7 -10.15 2.29 -3.91
C HIS A 7 -9.67 3.47 -3.02
N LEU A 8 -9.93 3.49 -1.71
CA LEU A 8 -9.58 4.65 -0.87
C LEU A 8 -8.09 4.79 -0.48
N ALA A 9 -7.23 3.81 -0.78
CA ALA A 9 -5.90 3.80 -0.16
C ALA A 9 -4.83 4.66 -0.88
N ILE A 10 -4.85 4.83 -2.22
CA ILE A 10 -3.70 5.48 -2.90
C ILE A 10 -4.06 6.46 -4.04
N ILE A 11 -5.26 6.45 -4.64
CA ILE A 11 -5.53 7.26 -5.86
C ILE A 11 -6.70 8.27 -5.74
N CYS A 12 -7.48 8.29 -4.65
CA CYS A 12 -8.58 9.26 -4.48
C CYS A 12 -8.41 10.21 -3.28
N MET A 13 -7.18 10.62 -2.94
CA MET A 13 -6.99 11.74 -1.99
C MET A 13 -7.46 13.10 -2.56
N PHE A 14 -7.80 13.16 -3.84
CA PHE A 14 -8.22 14.37 -4.54
C PHE A 14 -9.64 14.87 -4.22
N TYR A 15 -10.44 14.21 -3.38
CA TYR A 15 -11.83 14.64 -3.06
C TYR A 15 -12.23 14.39 -1.60
N ILE A 16 -11.25 14.28 -0.70
CA ILE A 16 -11.52 14.01 0.72
C ILE A 16 -11.78 15.35 1.42
N GLU A 17 -13.01 15.58 1.88
CA GLU A 17 -13.35 16.66 2.81
C GLU A 17 -12.66 16.44 4.16
N ASN A 18 -12.35 17.51 4.90
CA ASN A 18 -11.65 17.45 6.18
C ASN A 18 -12.32 16.46 7.19
N LYS A 19 -13.66 16.35 7.14
CA LYS A 19 -14.42 15.40 7.95
C LYS A 19 -14.10 13.92 7.63
N LEU A 20 -14.03 13.58 6.34
CA LEU A 20 -13.68 12.23 5.89
C LEU A 20 -12.22 11.89 6.23
N LEU A 21 -11.32 12.89 6.16
CA LEU A 21 -9.93 12.71 6.59
C LEU A 21 -9.85 12.40 8.10
N CYS A 22 -10.57 13.16 8.94
CA CYS A 22 -10.64 12.90 10.38
C CYS A 22 -11.14 11.49 10.70
N GLU A 23 -12.21 11.06 10.03
CA GLU A 23 -12.79 9.72 10.20
C GLU A 23 -11.80 8.63 9.78
N LEU A 24 -11.10 8.82 8.66
CA LEU A 24 -10.14 7.84 8.15
C LEU A 24 -8.92 7.71 9.06
N LEU A 25 -8.31 8.82 9.45
CA LEU A 25 -7.13 8.83 10.33
C LEU A 25 -7.44 8.28 11.73
N GLY A 26 -8.67 8.48 12.20
CA GLY A 26 -9.14 7.98 13.50
C GLY A 26 -9.37 6.46 13.57
N ARG A 27 -9.44 5.74 12.44
CA ARG A 27 -9.71 4.29 12.45
C ARG A 27 -8.53 3.48 12.97
N ASP A 28 -8.78 2.68 14.00
CA ASP A 28 -7.82 1.69 14.48
C ASP A 28 -7.47 0.63 13.44
N GLN A 29 -8.37 0.34 12.50
CA GLN A 29 -8.21 -0.71 11.49
C GLN A 29 -7.65 -0.17 10.16
N LEU A 30 -7.05 1.02 10.15
CA LEU A 30 -6.38 1.54 8.96
C LEU A 30 -5.13 0.68 8.68
N LEU A 31 -5.11 -0.03 7.55
CA LEU A 31 -4.08 -1.00 7.15
C LEU A 31 -2.75 -0.31 6.74
N ILE A 32 -2.17 0.45 7.67
CA ILE A 32 -0.89 1.14 7.52
C ILE A 32 0.02 0.67 8.64
N ARG A 33 1.21 0.17 8.27
CA ARG A 33 2.16 -0.43 9.21
C ARG A 33 2.84 0.60 10.12
N ARG A 34 3.12 1.79 9.61
CA ARG A 34 3.89 2.82 10.30
C ARG A 34 3.13 4.14 10.32
N GLU A 35 3.03 4.78 11.48
CA GLU A 35 2.37 6.09 11.61
C GLU A 35 3.08 7.20 10.84
N ILE A 36 4.36 7.02 10.49
CA ILE A 36 5.07 7.98 9.64
C ILE A 36 4.45 8.07 8.24
N SER A 37 3.99 6.95 7.67
CA SER A 37 3.35 6.93 6.36
C SER A 37 1.98 7.65 6.42
N VAL A 38 1.29 7.56 7.55
CA VAL A 38 0.06 8.32 7.83
C VAL A 38 0.34 9.82 7.83
N TRP A 39 1.42 10.24 8.51
CA TRP A 39 1.86 11.64 8.54
C TRP A 39 2.21 12.16 7.15
N VAL A 40 3.04 11.44 6.39
CA VAL A 40 3.46 11.85 5.03
C VAL A 40 2.26 12.00 4.10
N ALA A 41 1.32 11.04 4.13
CA ALA A 41 0.10 11.11 3.35
C ALA A 41 -0.79 12.32 3.75
N ALA A 42 -0.95 12.56 5.06
CA ALA A 42 -1.70 13.71 5.56
C ALA A 42 -1.07 15.04 5.15
N LEU A 43 0.26 15.14 5.20
CA LEU A 43 0.99 16.35 4.80
C LEU A 43 0.82 16.64 3.31
N ARG A 44 0.92 15.61 2.45
CA ARG A 44 0.66 15.75 1.00
C ARG A 44 -0.77 16.19 0.70
N TRP A 45 -1.74 15.61 1.41
CA TRP A 45 -3.13 16.05 1.30
C TRP A 45 -3.28 17.53 1.70
N ALA A 46 -2.58 17.97 2.76
CA ALA A 46 -2.62 19.35 3.22
C ALA A 46 -1.98 20.31 2.21
N ASP A 47 -0.87 19.93 1.59
CA ASP A 47 -0.22 20.69 0.51
C ASP A 47 -1.18 20.88 -0.68
N GLU A 48 -1.77 19.78 -1.16
CA GLU A 48 -2.72 19.82 -2.27
C GLU A 48 -3.98 20.65 -1.92
N HIS A 49 -4.48 20.52 -0.69
CA HIS A 49 -5.58 21.34 -0.20
C HIS A 49 -5.21 22.83 -0.19
N CYS A 50 -3.98 23.20 0.19
CA CYS A 50 -3.52 24.59 0.13
C CYS A 50 -3.45 25.09 -1.32
N CYS A 51 -2.80 24.32 -2.21
CA CYS A 51 -2.67 24.64 -3.63
C CYS A 51 -4.02 24.91 -4.29
N ARG A 52 -5.01 24.05 -4.06
CA ARG A 52 -6.38 24.19 -4.61
C ARG A 52 -7.11 25.44 -4.15
N ASN A 53 -6.85 25.85 -2.91
CA ASN A 53 -7.41 27.06 -2.35
C ASN A 53 -6.55 28.30 -2.64
N ALA A 54 -5.59 28.20 -3.58
CA ALA A 54 -4.65 29.24 -3.94
C ALA A 54 -3.88 29.82 -2.73
N LYS A 55 -3.58 28.97 -1.75
CA LYS A 55 -2.77 29.31 -0.57
C LYS A 55 -1.38 28.72 -0.70
N GLU A 56 -0.39 29.43 -0.18
CA GLU A 56 0.96 28.90 -0.01
C GLU A 56 0.94 27.69 0.93
N CYS A 57 1.74 26.67 0.64
CA CYS A 57 1.96 25.50 1.50
C CYS A 57 2.84 25.83 2.71
N SER A 58 2.46 26.85 3.49
CA SER A 58 3.13 27.23 4.73
C SER A 58 2.73 26.30 5.87
N ALA A 59 3.54 26.23 6.94
CA ALA A 59 3.25 25.43 8.12
C ALA A 59 1.88 25.78 8.74
N ALA A 60 1.56 27.08 8.81
CA ALA A 60 0.28 27.57 9.32
C ALA A 60 -0.91 27.12 8.46
N ASN A 61 -0.77 27.20 7.12
CA ASN A 61 -1.83 26.80 6.19
C ASN A 61 -2.04 25.27 6.20
N ARG A 62 -0.96 24.48 6.26
CA ARG A 62 -1.03 23.01 6.42
C ARG A 62 -1.75 22.62 7.70
N ARG A 63 -1.37 23.25 8.82
CA ARG A 63 -2.01 23.03 10.12
C ARG A 63 -3.49 23.37 10.08
N ALA A 64 -3.84 24.51 9.47
CA ALA A 64 -5.24 24.93 9.29
C ALA A 64 -6.03 23.96 8.38
N ALA A 65 -5.41 23.46 7.31
CA ALA A 65 -6.02 22.51 6.40
C ALA A 65 -6.29 21.16 7.09
N LEU A 66 -5.34 20.65 7.88
CA LEU A 66 -5.50 19.41 8.64
C LEU A 66 -6.53 19.56 9.77
N GLY A 67 -6.50 20.69 10.49
CA GLY A 67 -7.45 20.98 11.55
C GLY A 67 -7.55 19.84 12.58
N PRO A 68 -8.76 19.35 12.93
CA PRO A 68 -8.94 18.26 13.89
C PRO A 68 -8.30 16.93 13.46
N ALA A 69 -8.05 16.74 12.17
CA ALA A 69 -7.48 15.50 11.64
C ALA A 69 -6.04 15.28 12.11
N LEU A 70 -5.31 16.38 12.38
CA LEU A 70 -3.93 16.34 12.90
C LEU A 70 -3.85 15.52 14.20
N TYR A 71 -4.81 15.70 15.09
CA TYR A 71 -4.86 15.04 16.39
C TYR A 71 -5.27 13.55 16.32
N LYS A 72 -5.65 13.07 15.13
CA LYS A 72 -5.90 11.63 14.89
C LYS A 72 -4.63 10.88 14.47
N ILE A 73 -3.55 11.59 14.17
CA ILE A 73 -2.23 11.00 13.87
C ILE A 73 -1.53 10.66 15.18
N ARG A 74 -0.92 9.47 15.26
CA ARG A 74 -0.35 8.92 16.49
C ARG A 74 1.16 9.16 16.54
N PHE A 75 1.56 10.43 16.61
CA PHE A 75 2.97 10.85 16.64
C PHE A 75 3.85 10.11 17.67
N PRO A 76 3.37 9.77 18.89
CA PRO A 76 4.15 9.00 19.86
C PRO A 76 4.57 7.58 19.40
N LEU A 77 3.90 7.03 18.38
CA LEU A 77 4.21 5.73 17.81
C LEU A 77 5.15 5.83 16.59
N ILE A 78 5.54 7.05 16.20
CA ILE A 78 6.53 7.27 15.14
C ILE A 78 7.93 7.13 15.75
N PRO A 79 8.87 6.40 15.13
CA PRO A 79 10.25 6.31 15.61
C PRO A 79 10.89 7.69 15.78
N HIS A 80 11.62 7.87 16.88
CA HIS A 80 12.24 9.14 17.29
C HIS A 80 13.10 9.79 16.19
N GLU A 81 13.87 8.99 15.45
CA GLU A 81 14.68 9.44 14.31
C GLU A 81 13.85 10.14 13.22
N LYS A 82 12.66 9.59 12.92
CA LYS A 82 11.76 10.13 11.89
C LYS A 82 11.06 11.41 12.37
N ILE A 83 10.88 11.59 13.68
CA ILE A 83 10.32 12.84 14.22
C ILE A 83 11.23 14.02 13.89
N TYR A 84 12.54 13.91 14.13
CA TYR A 84 13.47 14.99 13.81
C TYR A 84 13.70 15.15 12.30
N ALA A 85 13.76 14.05 11.55
CA ALA A 85 14.08 14.12 10.13
C ALA A 85 12.90 14.60 9.27
N LYS A 86 11.65 14.28 9.65
CA LYS A 86 10.47 14.41 8.77
C LYS A 86 9.32 15.21 9.36
N ILE A 87 9.27 15.42 10.67
CA ILE A 87 8.13 16.08 11.34
C ILE A 87 8.53 17.45 11.86
N ALA A 88 9.57 17.52 12.70
CA ALA A 88 10.03 18.77 13.30
C ALA A 88 10.36 19.87 12.25
N PRO A 89 11.02 19.58 11.11
CA PRO A 89 11.35 20.60 10.12
C PRO A 89 10.12 21.20 9.41
N THR A 90 8.96 20.53 9.47
CA THR A 90 7.74 21.01 8.80
C THR A 90 7.09 22.20 9.50
N GLY A 91 7.37 22.39 10.81
CA GLY A 91 6.77 23.42 11.64
C GLY A 91 5.27 23.29 11.87
N VAL A 92 4.64 22.19 11.44
CA VAL A 92 3.18 22.00 11.54
C VAL A 92 2.75 21.70 12.98
N LEU A 93 3.57 20.99 13.75
CA LEU A 93 3.39 20.82 15.19
C LEU A 93 3.88 22.07 15.92
N SER A 94 3.13 22.50 16.93
CA SER A 94 3.60 23.53 17.85
C SER A 94 4.78 23.02 18.69
N SER A 95 5.57 23.94 19.25
CA SER A 95 6.68 23.59 20.13
C SER A 95 6.23 22.73 21.31
N ASP A 96 5.09 23.07 21.94
CA ASP A 96 4.57 22.32 23.08
C ASP A 96 4.12 20.90 22.70
N GLU A 97 3.46 20.75 21.55
CA GLU A 97 3.08 19.44 21.00
C GLU A 97 4.31 18.60 20.69
N LEU A 98 5.32 19.17 20.02
CA LEU A 98 6.55 18.47 19.68
C LEU A 98 7.31 18.05 20.95
N VAL A 99 7.44 18.94 21.93
CA VAL A 99 8.06 18.65 23.24
C VAL A 99 7.30 17.54 23.95
N SER A 100 5.95 17.56 23.96
CA SER A 100 5.15 16.50 24.58
C SER A 100 5.43 15.12 23.98
N VAL A 101 5.58 15.02 22.66
CA VAL A 101 5.92 13.76 21.98
C VAL A 101 7.34 13.32 22.30
N LEU A 102 8.31 14.24 22.30
CA LEU A 102 9.72 13.93 22.63
C LEU A 102 9.89 13.49 24.09
N LEU A 103 9.16 14.12 25.02
CA LEU A 103 9.14 13.73 26.43
C LEU A 103 8.57 12.31 26.59
N TYR A 104 7.52 11.96 25.86
CA TYR A 104 6.97 10.62 25.85
C TYR A 104 8.00 9.57 25.39
N HIS A 105 8.77 9.83 24.34
CA HIS A 105 9.84 8.92 23.91
C HIS A 105 10.93 8.74 24.97
N SER A 106 11.18 9.76 25.79
CA SER A 106 12.15 9.70 26.87
C SER A 106 11.61 8.95 28.09
N HIS A 107 10.29 9.01 28.35
CA HIS A 107 9.64 8.45 29.54
C HIS A 107 8.21 7.92 29.23
N PRO A 108 8.07 6.75 28.57
CA PRO A 108 6.78 6.25 28.09
C PRO A 108 5.79 5.81 29.20
N SER A 109 6.21 5.79 30.46
CA SER A 109 5.47 5.26 31.61
C SER A 109 5.23 6.28 32.73
N HIS A 110 5.61 7.54 32.54
CA HIS A 110 5.40 8.59 33.54
C HIS A 110 4.28 9.54 33.11
N THR A 111 3.48 10.00 34.07
CA THR A 111 2.58 11.14 33.87
C THR A 111 3.40 12.33 33.39
N LEU A 112 3.15 12.75 32.15
CA LEU A 112 3.83 13.89 31.56
C LEU A 112 3.54 15.16 32.38
N PRO A 113 4.49 16.12 32.44
CA PRO A 113 4.28 17.37 33.14
C PRO A 113 3.02 18.08 32.64
N ALA A 114 2.27 18.71 33.55
CA ALA A 114 1.03 19.43 33.22
C ALA A 114 1.23 20.54 32.17
N HIS A 115 2.46 21.05 32.03
CA HIS A 115 2.82 22.07 31.04
C HIS A 115 2.97 21.53 29.61
N TYR A 116 3.11 20.20 29.46
CA TYR A 116 3.24 19.53 28.16
C TYR A 116 2.36 18.27 28.11
N PRO A 117 1.02 18.43 28.19
CA PRO A 117 0.11 17.29 28.15
C PRO A 117 0.16 16.64 26.76
N LEU A 118 0.19 15.31 26.71
CA LEU A 118 0.17 14.58 25.45
C LEU A 118 -1.23 14.62 24.84
N GLN A 119 -1.33 15.27 23.67
CA GLN A 119 -2.59 15.44 22.94
C GLN A 119 -2.85 14.34 21.89
N PHE A 120 -1.85 13.51 21.63
CA PHE A 120 -1.90 12.47 20.59
C PHE A 120 -2.14 11.09 21.19
N SER A 121 -2.91 10.27 20.49
CA SER A 121 -3.16 8.89 20.92
C SER A 121 -1.87 8.05 20.89
N ILE A 122 -1.72 7.22 21.92
CA ILE A 122 -0.66 6.20 22.03
C ILE A 122 -1.17 4.79 21.69
N GLN A 123 -2.44 4.66 21.33
CA GLN A 123 -3.04 3.37 21.01
C GLN A 123 -2.48 2.84 19.69
N GLN A 124 -2.01 1.60 19.63
CA GLN A 124 -1.59 1.01 18.36
C GLN A 124 -2.79 0.74 17.45
N ARG A 125 -2.58 0.79 16.13
CA ARG A 125 -3.60 0.38 15.17
C ARG A 125 -3.79 -1.14 15.25
N HIS A 126 -5.05 -1.58 15.20
CA HIS A 126 -5.40 -2.99 15.17
C HIS A 126 -5.23 -3.52 13.76
N ILE A 127 -4.06 -4.08 13.51
CA ILE A 127 -3.70 -4.71 12.25
C ILE A 127 -4.06 -6.21 12.36
N PRO A 128 -4.87 -6.76 11.45
CA PRO A 128 -5.15 -8.19 11.41
C PRO A 128 -3.87 -9.04 11.39
N GLU A 129 -3.83 -10.12 12.19
CA GLU A 129 -2.64 -10.98 12.31
C GLU A 129 -2.21 -11.58 10.96
N ASP A 130 -3.15 -11.87 10.06
CA ASP A 130 -2.90 -12.41 8.73
C ASP A 130 -2.12 -11.46 7.81
N MET A 131 -2.11 -10.15 8.11
CA MET A 131 -1.29 -9.16 7.38
C MET A 131 0.22 -9.37 7.58
N PHE A 132 0.61 -10.06 8.65
CA PHE A 132 2.01 -10.40 8.94
C PHE A 132 2.44 -11.76 8.40
N ASN A 133 1.53 -12.49 7.73
CA ASN A 133 1.89 -13.72 7.08
C ASN A 133 3.01 -13.45 6.07
N TYR A 134 4.06 -14.26 6.18
CA TYR A 134 5.19 -14.20 5.26
C TYR A 134 4.84 -14.81 3.90
N ASN A 135 3.69 -15.46 3.76
CA ASN A 135 3.18 -15.97 2.50
C ASN A 135 1.72 -15.55 2.27
N GLY A 136 1.28 -15.62 1.01
CA GLY A 136 -0.09 -15.31 0.64
C GLY A 136 -0.38 -15.59 -0.82
N THR A 137 -1.66 -15.71 -1.17
CA THR A 137 -2.11 -15.94 -2.55
C THR A 137 -2.86 -14.72 -3.06
N ILE A 138 -2.42 -14.18 -4.19
CA ILE A 138 -3.07 -13.06 -4.88
C ILE A 138 -3.86 -13.62 -6.05
N ARG A 139 -5.14 -13.26 -6.18
CA ARG A 139 -6.04 -13.78 -7.22
C ARG A 139 -6.60 -12.65 -8.08
N LEU A 140 -6.76 -12.93 -9.38
CA LEU A 140 -7.37 -12.05 -10.36
C LEU A 140 -8.27 -12.86 -11.28
N GLN A 141 -9.55 -12.48 -11.34
CA GLN A 141 -10.43 -12.94 -12.40
C GLN A 141 -10.17 -12.08 -13.64
N PHE A 142 -9.50 -12.65 -14.63
CA PHE A 142 -9.07 -11.95 -15.83
C PHE A 142 -10.04 -12.20 -16.97
N GLY A 143 -10.73 -11.16 -17.41
CA GLY A 143 -11.45 -11.15 -18.68
C GLY A 143 -10.47 -10.93 -19.83
N PHE A 144 -10.65 -11.63 -20.94
CA PHE A 144 -9.68 -11.61 -22.05
C PHE A 144 -9.53 -10.25 -22.75
N PHE A 145 -10.40 -9.28 -22.48
CA PHE A 145 -10.42 -7.98 -23.14
C PHE A 145 -9.73 -6.91 -22.31
N GLY A 146 -8.47 -6.63 -22.65
CA GLY A 146 -7.71 -5.52 -22.08
C GLY A 146 -6.90 -5.87 -20.84
N ARG A 147 -6.40 -4.83 -20.17
CA ARG A 147 -5.58 -4.93 -18.96
C ARG A 147 -6.50 -5.03 -17.74
N ALA A 148 -6.19 -5.93 -16.82
CA ALA A 148 -6.81 -5.99 -15.51
C ALA A 148 -5.74 -6.09 -14.40
N SER A 149 -6.09 -5.66 -13.20
CA SER A 149 -5.25 -5.81 -12.01
C SER A 149 -6.08 -6.32 -10.85
N SER A 150 -5.48 -7.12 -9.97
CA SER A 150 -6.11 -7.47 -8.70
C SER A 150 -6.17 -6.26 -7.78
N GLU A 151 -6.99 -6.38 -6.74
CA GLU A 151 -6.79 -5.56 -5.55
C GLU A 151 -5.42 -5.82 -4.93
N PHE A 152 -5.01 -4.92 -4.04
CA PHE A 152 -3.84 -5.13 -3.21
C PHE A 152 -4.09 -6.22 -2.18
N VAL A 153 -3.10 -7.09 -2.04
CA VAL A 153 -2.98 -8.06 -0.96
C VAL A 153 -1.72 -7.70 -0.17
N TYR A 154 -1.84 -7.65 1.14
CA TYR A 154 -0.74 -7.33 2.03
C TYR A 154 -0.09 -8.61 2.51
N ILE A 155 1.20 -8.78 2.20
CA ILE A 155 2.00 -9.94 2.65
C ILE A 155 3.23 -9.37 3.33
N ARG A 156 3.42 -9.74 4.61
CA ARG A 156 4.40 -9.14 5.51
C ARG A 156 4.29 -7.60 5.59
N GLY A 157 3.06 -7.10 5.51
CA GLY A 157 2.73 -5.66 5.51
C GLY A 157 3.16 -4.88 4.25
N ILE A 158 3.56 -5.56 3.18
CA ILE A 158 3.93 -4.95 1.89
C ILE A 158 2.76 -5.13 0.92
N SER A 159 2.45 -4.11 0.11
CA SER A 159 1.36 -4.16 -0.86
C SER A 159 1.79 -4.86 -2.16
N TRP A 160 1.07 -5.93 -2.48
CA TRP A 160 1.28 -6.73 -3.68
C TRP A 160 0.03 -6.74 -4.53
N ARG A 161 0.19 -6.77 -5.85
CA ARG A 161 -0.92 -7.02 -6.78
C ARG A 161 -0.43 -7.74 -8.02
N ILE A 162 -1.35 -8.38 -8.73
CA ILE A 162 -1.04 -8.98 -10.02
C ILE A 162 -1.72 -8.19 -11.14
N THR A 163 -1.01 -8.02 -12.25
CA THR A 163 -1.51 -7.37 -13.46
C THR A 163 -1.43 -8.34 -14.62
N ALA A 164 -2.53 -8.44 -15.36
CA ALA A 164 -2.62 -9.27 -16.54
C ALA A 164 -3.11 -8.44 -17.73
N MET A 165 -2.61 -8.73 -18.92
CA MET A 165 -3.02 -8.07 -20.15
C MET A 165 -2.73 -8.95 -21.36
N PRO A 166 -3.48 -8.83 -22.47
CA PRO A 166 -3.13 -9.49 -23.71
C PRO A 166 -1.85 -8.86 -24.29
N PHE A 167 -0.97 -9.70 -24.82
CA PHE A 167 0.25 -9.31 -25.50
C PHE A 167 0.32 -9.95 -26.88
N MET A 168 0.66 -9.14 -27.88
CA MET A 168 0.74 -9.56 -29.26
C MET A 168 2.21 -9.78 -29.63
N LYS A 169 2.58 -11.02 -29.94
CA LYS A 169 3.86 -11.32 -30.57
C LYS A 169 3.79 -11.09 -32.09
N PRO A 170 4.94 -10.89 -32.75
CA PRO A 170 5.02 -10.90 -34.22
C PRO A 170 4.32 -12.14 -34.81
N GLY A 171 3.62 -11.93 -35.92
CA GLY A 171 2.78 -12.95 -36.57
C GLY A 171 1.38 -13.10 -35.97
N ASN A 172 0.84 -12.04 -35.35
CA ASN A 172 -0.52 -11.97 -34.81
C ASN A 172 -0.84 -13.06 -33.75
N ARG A 173 0.20 -13.53 -33.04
CA ARG A 173 0.04 -14.55 -31.99
C ARG A 173 -0.25 -13.88 -30.67
N ARG A 174 -1.43 -14.18 -30.12
CA ARG A 174 -1.91 -13.63 -28.85
C ARG A 174 -1.41 -14.44 -27.66
N TRP A 175 -0.84 -13.74 -26.69
CA TRP A 175 -0.31 -14.27 -25.44
C TRP A 175 -0.92 -13.53 -24.26
N LEU A 176 -0.93 -14.16 -23.11
CA LEU A 176 -1.25 -13.52 -21.84
C LEU A 176 0.06 -13.04 -21.21
N SER A 177 0.15 -11.75 -20.90
CA SER A 177 1.12 -11.22 -19.96
C SER A 177 0.61 -11.38 -18.53
N LEU A 178 1.50 -11.72 -17.60
CA LEU A 178 1.18 -11.77 -16.19
C LEU A 178 2.38 -11.29 -15.37
N PHE A 179 2.12 -10.34 -14.48
CA PHE A 179 3.13 -9.69 -13.63
C PHE A 179 2.66 -9.63 -12.18
N LEU A 180 3.58 -9.90 -11.26
CA LEU A 180 3.49 -9.58 -9.84
C LEU A 180 4.16 -8.23 -9.63
N ASN A 181 3.44 -7.30 -9.02
CA ASN A 181 3.94 -5.97 -8.70
C ASN A 181 4.03 -5.81 -7.18
N CYS A 182 5.11 -5.16 -6.74
CA CYS A 182 5.35 -4.77 -5.37
C CYS A 182 5.50 -3.25 -5.33
N GLU A 183 4.68 -2.58 -4.52
CA GLU A 183 4.77 -1.12 -4.37
C GLU A 183 5.71 -0.68 -3.23
N GLY A 184 6.41 -1.65 -2.62
CA GLY A 184 7.38 -1.42 -1.56
C GLY A 184 6.77 -0.98 -0.23
N GLN A 185 7.63 -0.66 0.73
CA GLN A 185 7.26 0.08 1.93
C GLN A 185 7.46 1.57 1.60
N GLY A 186 6.59 2.14 0.78
CA GLY A 186 6.70 3.53 0.35
C GLY A 186 6.55 4.49 1.53
N ASP A 187 7.66 4.90 2.13
CA ASP A 187 7.70 5.87 3.22
C ASP A 187 8.22 7.26 2.77
N ASP A 188 8.90 7.39 1.62
CA ASP A 188 9.51 8.65 1.19
C ASP A 188 9.87 8.65 -0.31
N GLU A 189 9.35 9.61 -1.09
CA GLU A 189 9.79 9.85 -2.49
C GLU A 189 11.27 10.28 -2.60
N ASN A 190 11.91 10.63 -1.46
CA ASN A 190 13.31 11.04 -1.38
C ASN A 190 14.22 10.00 -0.69
N ASP A 191 13.70 8.83 -0.31
CA ASP A 191 14.46 7.72 0.29
C ASP A 191 14.07 6.38 -0.38
N ASP A 192 13.75 6.44 -1.67
CA ASP A 192 13.18 5.31 -2.43
C ASP A 192 14.25 4.26 -2.79
N ASP A 193 15.55 4.56 -2.64
CA ASP A 193 16.64 3.67 -3.04
C ASP A 193 17.02 2.60 -1.98
N SER A 194 16.51 2.69 -0.74
CA SER A 194 16.95 1.80 0.36
C SER A 194 16.05 0.59 0.62
N TRP A 195 14.80 0.59 0.14
CA TRP A 195 13.94 -0.56 0.36
C TRP A 195 14.30 -1.70 -0.60
N SER A 196 14.41 -2.90 -0.05
CA SER A 196 14.48 -4.11 -0.83
C SER A 196 13.65 -5.20 -0.17
N CYS A 197 13.08 -6.08 -0.99
CA CYS A 197 12.32 -7.20 -0.49
C CYS A 197 12.54 -8.42 -1.36
N THR A 198 13.03 -9.49 -0.74
CA THR A 198 13.26 -10.76 -1.42
C THR A 198 12.02 -11.64 -1.30
N CYS A 199 11.52 -12.16 -2.41
CA CYS A 199 10.44 -13.15 -2.38
C CYS A 199 10.63 -14.26 -3.40
N SER A 200 9.95 -15.37 -3.16
CA SER A 200 9.66 -16.39 -4.18
C SER A 200 8.21 -16.25 -4.61
N ALA A 201 7.91 -16.60 -5.86
CA ALA A 201 6.57 -16.47 -6.43
C ALA A 201 6.25 -17.66 -7.35
N THR A 202 5.06 -18.24 -7.19
CA THR A 202 4.53 -19.27 -8.08
C THR A 202 3.31 -18.70 -8.79
N PHE A 203 3.43 -18.45 -10.09
CA PHE A 203 2.35 -17.99 -10.95
C PHE A 203 1.58 -19.19 -11.45
N ARG A 204 0.25 -19.15 -11.37
CA ARG A 204 -0.61 -20.24 -11.81
C ARG A 204 -1.90 -19.77 -12.47
N ILE A 205 -2.39 -20.63 -13.35
CA ILE A 205 -3.71 -20.52 -13.95
C ILE A 205 -4.53 -21.65 -13.37
N ASP A 206 -5.52 -21.31 -12.54
CA ASP A 206 -6.39 -22.32 -11.95
C ASP A 206 -7.28 -22.90 -13.05
N SER A 207 -7.20 -24.23 -13.26
CA SER A 207 -8.07 -24.90 -14.22
C SER A 207 -9.41 -25.23 -13.58
N GLU A 208 -10.49 -24.94 -14.28
CA GLU A 208 -11.83 -25.40 -13.90
C GLU A 208 -12.12 -26.84 -14.37
N LYS A 209 -11.23 -27.45 -15.18
CA LYS A 209 -11.39 -28.82 -15.69
C LYS A 209 -10.83 -29.82 -14.69
N LYS A 210 -11.69 -30.73 -14.19
CA LYS A 210 -11.27 -31.84 -13.32
C LYS A 210 -10.22 -32.70 -14.03
N GLY A 211 -9.08 -32.93 -13.38
CA GLY A 211 -8.01 -33.80 -13.88
C GLY A 211 -6.99 -33.13 -14.81
N VAL A 212 -7.07 -31.81 -15.02
CA VAL A 212 -6.04 -31.04 -15.73
C VAL A 212 -5.18 -30.31 -14.72
N ASP A 213 -3.86 -30.54 -14.76
CA ASP A 213 -2.92 -29.83 -13.91
C ASP A 213 -2.92 -28.32 -14.20
N ALA A 214 -2.83 -27.52 -13.14
CA ALA A 214 -2.70 -26.08 -13.29
C ALA A 214 -1.42 -25.73 -14.04
N PHE A 215 -1.52 -24.83 -15.02
CA PHE A 215 -0.32 -24.27 -15.66
C PHE A 215 0.40 -23.41 -14.63
N THR A 216 1.67 -23.71 -14.34
CA THR A 216 2.46 -22.99 -13.35
C THR A 216 3.81 -22.54 -13.90
N ARG A 217 4.29 -21.38 -13.45
CA ARG A 217 5.71 -20.98 -13.55
C ARG A 217 6.17 -20.45 -12.20
N LYS A 218 7.32 -20.92 -11.76
CA LYS A 218 7.90 -20.57 -10.46
C LYS A 218 9.14 -19.71 -10.62
N VAL A 219 9.27 -18.72 -9.74
CA VAL A 219 10.47 -17.93 -9.51
C VAL A 219 10.92 -18.20 -8.09
N ASN A 220 12.08 -18.83 -7.93
CA ASN A 220 12.59 -19.20 -6.62
C ASN A 220 13.04 -17.99 -5.79
N MET A 221 13.51 -16.93 -6.46
CA MET A 221 13.96 -15.72 -5.78
C MET A 221 13.93 -14.53 -6.73
N HIS A 222 13.37 -13.41 -6.27
CA HIS A 222 13.47 -12.10 -6.91
C HIS A 222 13.59 -11.03 -5.83
N VAL A 223 14.34 -9.97 -6.13
CA VAL A 223 14.52 -8.83 -5.23
C VAL A 223 13.77 -7.64 -5.81
N PHE A 224 12.69 -7.24 -5.13
CA PHE A 224 11.96 -6.02 -5.43
C PHE A 224 12.65 -4.82 -4.77
N ASN A 225 12.73 -3.70 -5.49
CA ASN A 225 13.24 -2.41 -5.01
C ASN A 225 12.71 -1.29 -5.91
N ALA A 226 13.12 -0.03 -5.69
CA ALA A 226 12.66 1.09 -6.52
C ALA A 226 12.91 0.94 -8.03
N LYS A 227 13.98 0.25 -8.42
CA LYS A 227 14.35 0.00 -9.82
C LYS A 227 13.68 -1.25 -10.41
N SER A 228 13.26 -2.19 -9.57
CA SER A 228 12.64 -3.46 -9.95
C SER A 228 11.34 -3.67 -9.16
N LYS A 229 10.28 -2.95 -9.53
CA LYS A 229 8.95 -3.03 -8.88
C LYS A 229 8.04 -4.14 -9.44
N SER A 230 8.47 -4.86 -10.47
CA SER A 230 7.64 -5.84 -11.19
C SER A 230 8.42 -7.10 -11.59
N LEU A 231 7.78 -8.26 -11.44
CA LEU A 231 8.28 -9.57 -11.83
C LEU A 231 7.23 -10.27 -12.69
N GLY A 232 7.61 -10.77 -13.86
CA GLY A 232 6.68 -11.56 -14.68
C GLY A 232 7.12 -11.72 -16.11
N TRP A 233 6.15 -12.08 -16.96
CA TRP A 233 6.40 -12.35 -18.38
C TRP A 233 5.36 -11.66 -19.24
N ASN A 234 5.81 -11.10 -20.37
CA ASN A 234 4.92 -10.69 -21.44
C ASN A 234 4.28 -11.89 -22.16
N ASP A 235 4.96 -13.04 -22.12
CA ASP A 235 4.59 -14.26 -22.80
C ASP A 235 4.43 -15.43 -21.81
N PHE A 236 3.60 -15.19 -20.80
CA PHE A 236 3.34 -16.15 -19.74
C PHE A 236 2.68 -17.44 -20.28
N VAL A 237 1.62 -17.31 -21.07
CA VAL A 237 0.97 -18.44 -21.76
C VAL A 237 0.39 -17.98 -23.08
N SER A 238 0.36 -18.88 -24.08
CA SER A 238 -0.32 -18.59 -25.35
C SER A 238 -1.83 -18.62 -25.14
N PHE A 239 -2.60 -17.80 -25.86
CA PHE A 239 -4.06 -17.90 -25.80
C PHE A 239 -4.55 -19.26 -26.29
N LYS A 240 -3.85 -19.89 -27.24
CA LYS A 240 -4.17 -21.24 -27.71
C LYS A 240 -4.13 -22.26 -26.57
N ASP A 241 -3.14 -22.18 -25.69
CA ASP A 241 -3.02 -23.10 -24.55
C ASP A 241 -3.93 -22.68 -23.39
N LEU A 242 -4.14 -21.38 -23.21
CA LEU A 242 -5.12 -20.84 -22.24
C LEU A 242 -6.53 -21.38 -22.50
N MET A 243 -6.99 -21.37 -23.76
CA MET A 243 -8.30 -21.88 -24.15
C MET A 243 -8.45 -23.40 -23.91
N LYS A 244 -7.35 -24.16 -23.80
CA LYS A 244 -7.42 -25.58 -23.43
C LYS A 244 -7.69 -25.77 -21.93
N LEU A 245 -7.20 -24.85 -21.09
CA LEU A 245 -7.32 -24.90 -19.63
C LEU A 245 -8.69 -24.42 -19.13
N ASP A 246 -9.36 -23.59 -19.92
CA ASP A 246 -10.67 -23.02 -19.63
C ASP A 246 -11.81 -23.82 -20.31
N ASN A 247 -13.01 -23.72 -19.74
CA ASN A 247 -14.21 -24.18 -20.43
C ASN A 247 -14.60 -23.13 -21.45
N GLU A 248 -14.76 -23.53 -22.71
CA GLU A 248 -14.98 -22.68 -23.92
C GLU A 248 -16.13 -21.66 -23.82
N ARG A 249 -16.94 -21.69 -22.75
CA ARG A 249 -18.10 -20.82 -22.53
C ARG A 249 -17.82 -19.62 -21.62
N LYS A 250 -16.73 -19.59 -20.86
CA LYS A 250 -16.37 -18.44 -20.02
C LYS A 250 -15.28 -17.63 -20.71
N ASN A 251 -15.51 -16.33 -20.91
CA ASN A 251 -14.49 -15.40 -21.41
C ASN A 251 -13.56 -14.91 -20.28
N THR A 252 -13.39 -15.72 -19.23
CA THR A 252 -12.69 -15.32 -18.00
C THR A 252 -11.94 -16.48 -17.41
N VAL A 253 -10.70 -16.23 -16.98
CA VAL A 253 -9.86 -17.20 -16.28
C VAL A 253 -9.48 -16.68 -14.90
N THR A 254 -9.23 -17.58 -13.95
CA THR A 254 -8.67 -17.21 -12.65
C THR A 254 -7.15 -17.37 -12.67
N LEU A 255 -6.47 -16.26 -12.48
CA LEU A 255 -5.03 -16.19 -12.31
C LEU A 255 -4.73 -16.10 -10.83
N ALA A 256 -3.73 -16.85 -10.36
CA ALA A 256 -3.26 -16.74 -8.99
C ALA A 256 -1.73 -16.68 -8.94
N VAL A 257 -1.21 -15.97 -7.95
CA VAL A 257 0.23 -15.93 -7.64
C VAL A 257 0.40 -16.19 -6.16
N ASP A 258 1.06 -17.29 -5.82
CA ASP A 258 1.43 -17.62 -4.45
C ASP A 258 2.80 -16.99 -4.18
N VAL A 259 2.84 -16.04 -3.24
CA VAL A 259 4.05 -15.27 -2.89
C VAL A 259 4.53 -15.72 -1.52
N THR A 260 5.83 -15.92 -1.37
CA THR A 260 6.49 -16.12 -0.07
C THR A 260 7.61 -15.09 0.07
N VAL A 261 7.41 -14.16 0.98
CA VAL A 261 8.31 -13.07 1.33
C VAL A 261 9.36 -13.58 2.31
N GLY A 262 10.63 -13.45 1.93
CA GLY A 262 11.77 -13.70 2.80
C GLY A 262 12.17 -12.44 3.54
N TYR A 263 13.38 -11.94 3.28
CA TYR A 263 13.95 -10.79 3.95
C TYR A 263 13.63 -9.46 3.24
N CYS A 264 13.12 -8.58 4.09
CA CYS A 264 12.70 -7.19 3.96
C CYS A 264 12.68 -6.68 5.44
#